data_AF-A0A523WN74-F1
#
_entry.id   AF-A0A523WN74-F1
#
_cell.length_a   1.000
_cell.length_b   1.000
_cell.length_c   1.000
_cell.angle_alpha   90.00
_cell.angle_beta   90.00
_cell.angle_gamma   90.00
#
_symmetry.space_group_name_H-M   'P 1'
#
loop_
_entity.id
_entity.type
_entity.pdbx_description
1 polymer ?
#
loop_
_entity_poly.entity_id
_entity_poly.type
_entity_poly.pdbx_seq_one_letter_code
_entity_poly.pdbx_strand_id
1 'polypeptide(L)'
;MGKIKGLLDILINLFTRQNERHNRALSDIMDLSGAIEEFMAKYGLQESGSDFGVIFENIGQAKFDVTTITYQSRIRIKIAKDIRDKDLPPLLKEVHNDLEEVKKGIFNPKLGSVTLDKSVFKLHKSFEKLRDAISGIEYK
;
A
#
# COMPACT_ATOMS: atom_id res chain seq x y z
N MET A 1 -39.47 6.19 -28.01
CA MET A 1 -38.27 5.32 -28.04
C MET A 1 -36.96 6.04 -27.65
N GLY A 2 -36.76 7.33 -27.94
CA GLY A 2 -35.49 8.03 -27.65
C GLY A 2 -35.11 8.21 -26.17
N LYS A 3 -36.09 8.35 -25.25
CA LYS A 3 -35.81 8.56 -23.81
C LYS A 3 -35.25 7.32 -23.10
N ILE A 4 -35.69 6.13 -23.49
CA ILE A 4 -35.22 4.85 -22.91
C ILE A 4 -33.79 4.55 -23.40
N LYS A 5 -33.50 4.82 -24.67
CA LYS A 5 -32.15 4.66 -25.24
C LYS A 5 -31.14 5.58 -24.56
N GLY A 6 -31.49 6.86 -24.35
CA GLY A 6 -30.63 7.80 -23.62
C GLY A 6 -30.37 7.41 -22.16
N LEU A 7 -31.36 6.84 -21.46
CA LEU A 7 -31.17 6.30 -20.10
C LEU A 7 -30.24 5.08 -20.09
N LEU A 8 -30.38 4.17 -21.06
CA LEU A 8 -29.48 3.02 -21.20
C LEU A 8 -28.05 3.44 -21.52
N ASP A 9 -27.85 4.41 -22.42
CA ASP A 9 -26.53 4.93 -22.77
C ASP A 9 -25.85 5.61 -21.56
N ILE A 10 -26.61 6.33 -20.72
CA ILE A 10 -26.10 6.91 -19.46
C ILE A 10 -25.67 5.82 -18.48
N LEU A 11 -26.48 4.77 -18.32
CA LEU A 11 -26.16 3.66 -17.42
C LEU A 11 -24.93 2.90 -17.89
N ILE A 12 -24.84 2.58 -19.18
CA ILE A 12 -23.67 1.90 -19.78
C ILE A 12 -22.40 2.74 -19.54
N ASN A 13 -22.43 4.04 -19.86
CA ASN A 13 -21.29 4.92 -19.64
C ASN A 13 -20.89 5.02 -18.16
N LEU A 14 -21.87 5.00 -17.25
CA LEU A 14 -21.61 5.00 -15.81
C LEU A 14 -20.93 3.70 -15.37
N PHE A 15 -21.38 2.55 -15.86
CA PHE A 15 -20.76 1.25 -15.59
C PHE A 15 -19.34 1.17 -16.15
N THR A 16 -19.11 1.56 -17.41
CA THR A 16 -17.78 1.59 -18.02
C THR A 16 -16.83 2.48 -17.23
N ARG A 17 -17.27 3.68 -16.84
CA ARG A 17 -16.46 4.60 -16.03
C ARG A 17 -16.17 4.04 -14.63
N GLN A 18 -17.09 3.29 -14.05
CA GLN A 18 -16.89 2.64 -12.76
C GLN A 18 -15.85 1.51 -12.86
N ASN A 19 -15.90 0.70 -13.93
CA ASN A 19 -14.91 -0.36 -14.17
C ASN A 19 -13.52 0.23 -14.42
N GLU A 20 -13.40 1.29 -15.22
CA GLU A 20 -12.13 2.00 -15.43
C GLU A 20 -11.52 2.52 -14.11
N ARG A 21 -12.35 3.10 -13.23
CA ARG A 21 -11.91 3.57 -11.92
C ARG A 21 -11.46 2.43 -11.01
N HIS A 22 -12.22 1.33 -10.99
CA HIS A 22 -11.87 0.12 -10.24
C HIS A 22 -10.51 -0.43 -10.70
N ASN A 23 -10.33 -0.60 -12.01
CA ASN A 23 -9.09 -1.15 -12.59
C ASN A 23 -7.89 -0.25 -12.33
N ARG A 24 -8.05 1.06 -12.48
CA ARG A 24 -6.99 2.02 -12.17
C ARG A 24 -6.63 1.98 -10.69
N ALA A 25 -7.62 1.98 -9.80
CA ALA A 25 -7.39 1.88 -8.37
C ALA A 25 -6.66 0.58 -8.00
N LEU A 26 -7.03 -0.54 -8.63
CA LEU A 26 -6.38 -1.83 -8.41
C LEU A 26 -4.91 -1.79 -8.85
N SER A 27 -4.64 -1.25 -10.04
CA SER A 27 -3.28 -1.04 -10.54
C SER A 27 -2.46 -0.16 -9.60
N ASP A 28 -2.98 0.99 -9.18
CA ASP A 28 -2.27 1.93 -8.30
C ASP A 28 -1.90 1.30 -6.95
N ILE A 29 -2.77 0.41 -6.43
CA ILE A 29 -2.56 -0.31 -5.18
C ILE A 29 -1.55 -1.44 -5.38
N MET A 30 -1.59 -2.16 -6.50
CA MET A 30 -0.58 -3.16 -6.85
C MET A 30 0.81 -2.54 -7.01
N ASP A 31 0.91 -1.36 -7.63
CA ASP A 31 2.18 -0.63 -7.75
C ASP A 31 2.75 -0.25 -6.38
N LEU A 32 1.91 0.22 -5.46
CA LEU A 32 2.33 0.48 -4.08
C LEU A 32 2.76 -0.80 -3.37
N SER A 33 2.03 -1.89 -3.57
CA SER A 33 2.38 -3.19 -3.01
C SER A 33 3.78 -3.62 -3.48
N GLY A 34 4.06 -3.49 -4.78
CA GLY A 34 5.39 -3.75 -5.34
C GLY A 34 6.47 -2.86 -4.72
N ALA A 35 6.20 -1.57 -4.54
CA ALA A 35 7.16 -0.65 -3.93
C ALA A 35 7.47 -0.99 -2.45
N ILE A 36 6.47 -1.44 -1.68
CA ILE A 36 6.67 -1.90 -0.30
C ILE A 36 7.51 -3.18 -0.28
N GLU A 37 7.19 -4.15 -1.14
CA GLU A 37 7.93 -5.41 -1.25
C GLU A 37 9.39 -5.19 -1.66
N GLU A 38 9.63 -4.30 -2.63
CA GLU A 38 10.98 -3.91 -3.06
C GLU A 38 11.76 -3.25 -1.92
N PHE A 39 11.13 -2.33 -1.17
CA PHE A 39 11.76 -1.74 0.01
C PHE A 39 12.13 -2.79 1.05
N MET A 40 11.22 -3.71 1.35
CA MET A 40 11.48 -4.77 2.32
C MET A 40 12.62 -5.68 1.86
N ALA A 41 12.66 -6.06 0.58
CA ALA A 41 13.72 -6.87 0.00
C ALA A 41 15.08 -6.14 0.02
N LYS A 42 15.11 -4.90 -0.47
CA LYS A 42 16.31 -4.07 -0.57
C LYS A 42 17.04 -3.90 0.76
N TYR A 43 16.29 -3.82 1.85
CA TYR A 43 16.81 -3.58 3.19
C TYR A 43 16.85 -4.83 4.07
N GLY A 44 16.67 -6.03 3.51
CA GLY A 44 16.74 -7.29 4.25
C GLY A 44 15.66 -7.44 5.32
N LEU A 45 14.52 -6.79 5.13
CA LEU A 45 13.42 -6.76 6.08
C LEU A 45 12.41 -7.88 5.83
N GLN A 46 12.68 -8.88 4.99
CA GLN A 46 11.70 -9.92 4.65
C GLN A 46 11.63 -11.08 5.65
N GLU A 47 12.63 -11.23 6.52
CA GLU A 47 12.67 -12.32 7.50
C GLU A 47 12.55 -11.80 8.93
N SER A 48 12.00 -12.65 9.81
CA SER A 48 11.92 -12.37 11.25
C SER A 48 13.31 -12.46 11.87
N GLY A 49 13.71 -11.42 12.61
CA GLY A 49 15.09 -11.27 13.10
C GLY A 49 16.00 -10.51 12.14
N SER A 50 15.47 -9.48 11.48
CA SER A 50 16.17 -8.71 10.46
C SER A 50 17.46 -8.08 11.02
N ASP A 51 18.58 -8.31 10.34
CA ASP A 51 19.81 -7.56 10.57
C ASP A 51 19.66 -6.16 9.94
N PHE A 52 19.39 -5.16 10.78
CA PHE A 52 19.23 -3.78 10.34
C PHE A 52 20.54 -3.14 9.86
N GLY A 53 21.66 -3.88 9.83
CA GLY A 53 22.93 -3.42 9.28
C GLY A 53 22.78 -2.73 7.92
N VAL A 54 22.05 -3.35 6.98
CA VAL A 54 21.83 -2.80 5.64
C VAL A 54 21.11 -1.44 5.66
N ILE A 55 20.11 -1.28 6.54
CA ILE A 55 19.42 0.01 6.74
C ILE A 55 20.38 1.06 7.27
N PHE A 56 21.18 0.73 8.27
CA PHE A 56 22.04 1.70 8.93
C PHE A 56 23.27 2.07 8.09
N GLU A 57 23.79 1.15 7.29
CA GLU A 57 24.83 1.41 6.28
C GLU A 57 24.33 2.37 5.19
N ASN A 58 23.06 2.25 4.80
CA ASN A 58 22.44 3.04 3.73
C ASN A 58 21.36 4.00 4.25
N ILE A 59 21.57 4.56 5.44
CA ILE A 59 20.52 5.24 6.21
C ILE A 59 19.88 6.42 5.47
N GLY A 60 20.67 7.17 4.67
CA GLY A 60 20.14 8.29 3.88
C GLY A 60 19.12 7.83 2.84
N GLN A 61 19.44 6.76 2.11
CA GLN A 61 18.55 6.19 1.11
C GLN A 61 17.33 5.53 1.77
N ALA A 62 17.53 4.79 2.86
CA ALA A 62 16.43 4.14 3.58
C ALA A 62 15.39 5.16 4.07
N LYS A 63 15.85 6.32 4.57
CA LYS A 63 14.97 7.44 4.95
C LYS A 63 14.19 7.99 3.77
N PHE A 64 14.83 8.16 2.62
CA PHE A 64 14.19 8.67 1.41
C PHE A 64 13.12 7.70 0.89
N ASP A 65 13.47 6.41 0.77
CA ASP A 65 12.61 5.36 0.24
C ASP A 65 11.36 5.18 1.12
N VAL A 66 11.55 5.02 2.44
CA VAL A 66 10.42 4.86 3.38
C VAL A 66 9.52 6.09 3.37
N THR A 67 10.07 7.31 3.26
CA THR A 67 9.28 8.55 3.19
C THR A 67 8.44 8.59 1.92
N THR A 68 9.02 8.20 0.79
CA THR A 68 8.35 8.16 -0.51
C THR A 68 7.19 7.18 -0.48
N ILE A 69 7.42 5.95 -0.02
CA ILE A 69 6.38 4.91 0.07
C ILE A 69 5.28 5.31 1.05
N THR A 70 5.64 5.91 2.18
CA THR A 70 4.66 6.42 3.17
C THR A 70 3.78 7.54 2.61
N TYR A 71 4.35 8.44 1.82
CA TYR A 71 3.59 9.48 1.14
C TYR A 71 2.63 8.88 0.09
N GLN A 72 3.14 7.94 -0.70
CA GLN A 72 2.39 7.22 -1.72
C GLN A 72 1.20 6.43 -1.14
N SER A 73 1.38 5.78 0.01
CA SER A 73 0.30 5.03 0.68
C SER A 73 -0.82 5.95 1.14
N ARG A 74 -0.51 7.13 1.68
CA ARG A 74 -1.51 8.12 2.09
C ARG A 74 -2.43 8.54 0.94
N ILE A 75 -1.88 8.75 -0.25
CA ILE A 75 -2.65 9.11 -1.44
C ILE A 75 -3.60 7.96 -1.82
N ARG A 76 -3.08 6.73 -1.84
CA ARG A 76 -3.79 5.55 -2.33
C ARG A 76 -4.91 5.08 -1.40
N ILE A 77 -4.89 5.42 -0.11
CA ILE A 77 -6.04 5.21 0.81
C ILE A 77 -7.34 5.83 0.23
N LYS A 78 -7.26 7.01 -0.40
CA LYS A 78 -8.44 7.64 -0.99
C LYS A 78 -8.89 6.92 -2.26
N ILE A 79 -7.94 6.51 -3.09
CA ILE A 79 -8.17 5.82 -4.37
C ILE A 79 -8.80 4.44 -4.14
N ALA A 80 -8.42 3.75 -3.07
CA ALA A 80 -8.95 2.44 -2.70
C ALA A 80 -10.48 2.41 -2.51
N LYS A 81 -11.12 3.56 -2.28
CA LYS A 81 -12.59 3.65 -2.18
C LYS A 81 -13.30 3.35 -3.50
N ASP A 82 -12.60 3.45 -4.63
CA ASP A 82 -13.15 3.10 -5.94
C ASP A 82 -13.28 1.58 -6.13
N ILE A 83 -12.63 0.78 -5.28
CA ILE A 83 -12.82 -0.68 -5.19
C ILE A 83 -13.81 -0.98 -4.07
N ARG A 84 -15.06 -1.28 -4.43
CA ARG A 84 -16.17 -1.40 -3.47
C ARG A 84 -16.30 -2.76 -2.80
N ASP A 85 -15.71 -3.79 -3.43
CA ASP A 85 -15.99 -5.19 -3.07
C ASP A 85 -15.12 -5.70 -1.93
N LYS A 86 -14.12 -4.90 -1.51
CA LYS A 86 -13.18 -5.20 -0.44
C LYS A 86 -12.98 -3.97 0.42
N ASP A 87 -12.80 -4.18 1.72
CA ASP A 87 -12.50 -3.12 2.68
C ASP A 87 -11.00 -2.75 2.63
N LEU A 88 -10.53 -2.35 1.45
CA LEU A 88 -9.13 -1.96 1.22
C LEU A 88 -8.71 -0.66 1.92
N PRO A 89 -9.56 0.39 2.04
CA PRO A 89 -9.11 1.64 2.66
C PRO A 89 -8.63 1.47 4.11
N PRO A 90 -9.30 0.70 4.99
CA PRO A 90 -8.78 0.39 6.33
C PRO A 90 -7.47 -0.42 6.31
N LEU A 91 -7.33 -1.41 5.43
CA LEU A 91 -6.10 -2.21 5.30
C LEU A 91 -4.92 -1.33 4.87
N LEU A 92 -5.10 -0.47 3.87
CA LEU A 92 -4.08 0.50 3.45
C LEU A 92 -3.76 1.52 4.55
N LYS A 93 -4.74 1.88 5.38
CA LYS A 93 -4.50 2.76 6.52
C LYS A 93 -3.67 2.07 7.60
N GLU A 94 -3.88 0.78 7.85
CA GLU A 94 -3.05 -0.04 8.74
C GLU A 94 -1.60 -0.06 8.23
N VAL A 95 -1.39 -0.42 6.97
CA VAL A 95 -0.07 -0.40 6.31
C VAL A 95 0.59 0.98 6.37
N HIS A 96 -0.15 2.05 6.08
CA HIS A 96 0.37 3.42 6.16
C HIS A 96 0.87 3.77 7.56
N ASN A 97 0.10 3.43 8.60
CA ASN A 97 0.51 3.70 9.97
C ASN A 97 1.76 2.91 10.37
N ASP A 98 1.86 1.64 9.95
CA ASP A 98 3.04 0.83 10.23
C ASP A 98 4.28 1.34 9.48
N LEU A 99 4.13 1.82 8.24
CA LEU A 99 5.19 2.52 7.49
C LEU A 99 5.65 3.79 8.21
N GLU A 100 4.73 4.57 8.79
CA GLU A 100 5.08 5.73 9.62
C GLU A 100 5.90 5.32 10.86
N GLU A 101 5.57 4.19 11.51
CA GLU A 101 6.33 3.67 12.64
C GLU A 101 7.71 3.15 12.23
N VAL A 102 7.83 2.47 11.08
CA VAL A 102 9.13 2.08 10.50
C VAL A 102 9.95 3.32 10.19
N LYS A 103 9.36 4.35 9.56
CA LYS A 103 10.02 5.63 9.29
C LYS A 103 10.55 6.25 10.58
N LYS A 104 9.76 6.29 11.67
CA LYS A 104 10.23 6.80 12.97
C LYS A 104 11.41 6.01 13.52
N GLY A 105 11.40 4.68 13.40
CA GLY A 105 12.51 3.81 13.79
C GLY A 105 13.80 4.10 13.03
N ILE A 106 13.70 4.23 11.70
CA ILE A 106 14.82 4.57 10.81
C ILE A 106 15.34 5.99 11.12
N PHE A 107 14.46 6.95 11.41
CA PHE A 107 14.85 8.33 11.69
C PHE A 107 15.54 8.50 13.05
N ASN A 108 15.27 7.60 13.99
CA ASN A 108 15.83 7.65 15.33
C ASN A 108 16.65 6.39 15.66
N PRO A 109 17.88 6.23 15.11
CA PRO A 109 18.71 5.05 15.34
C PRO A 109 19.00 4.78 16.83
N LYS A 110 19.01 5.84 17.65
CA LYS A 110 19.21 5.75 19.12
C LYS A 110 18.05 5.08 19.87
N LEU A 111 16.84 5.04 19.29
CA LEU A 111 15.67 4.35 19.86
C LEU A 111 15.64 2.84 19.54
N GLY A 112 16.69 2.35 18.88
CA GLY A 112 17.09 0.95 18.90
C GLY A 112 16.44 0.05 17.85
N SER A 113 17.21 -0.95 17.44
CA SER A 113 16.78 -2.10 16.64
C SER A 113 15.48 -2.72 17.15
N VAL A 114 15.26 -2.75 18.47
CA VAL A 114 14.04 -3.33 19.09
C VAL A 114 12.77 -2.61 18.66
N THR A 115 12.79 -1.27 18.54
CA THR A 115 11.61 -0.52 18.09
C THR A 115 11.38 -0.74 16.60
N LEU A 116 12.45 -0.73 15.82
CA LEU A 116 12.39 -0.98 14.38
C LEU A 116 11.90 -2.40 14.07
N ASP A 117 12.36 -3.41 14.81
CA ASP A 117 11.93 -4.80 14.71
C ASP A 117 10.43 -4.96 14.95
N LYS A 118 9.91 -4.37 16.03
CA LYS A 118 8.47 -4.37 16.30
C LYS A 118 7.66 -3.70 15.20
N SER A 119 8.15 -2.57 14.68
CA SER A 119 7.46 -1.83 13.61
C SER A 119 7.49 -2.59 12.29
N VAL A 120 8.62 -3.19 11.93
CA VAL A 120 8.77 -4.05 10.75
C VAL A 120 7.85 -5.26 10.88
N PHE A 121 7.84 -5.96 12.01
CA PHE A 121 6.94 -7.09 12.22
C PHE A 121 5.44 -6.73 12.09
N LYS A 122 5.03 -5.53 12.54
CA LYS A 122 3.67 -5.05 12.30
C LYS A 122 3.40 -4.79 10.83
N LEU A 123 4.34 -4.13 10.15
CA LEU A 123 4.26 -3.86 8.72
C LEU A 123 4.11 -5.14 7.90
N HIS A 124 4.85 -6.22 8.24
CA HIS A 124 4.65 -7.54 7.63
C HIS A 124 3.21 -8.00 7.71
N LYS A 125 2.66 -8.01 8.92
CA LYS A 125 1.30 -8.51 9.16
C LYS A 125 0.25 -7.68 8.43
N SER A 126 0.35 -6.36 8.48
CA SER A 126 -0.61 -5.49 7.79
C SER A 126 -0.45 -5.59 6.27
N PHE A 127 0.78 -5.76 5.78
CA PHE A 127 1.07 -5.91 4.37
C PHE A 127 0.61 -7.27 3.80
N GLU A 128 0.79 -8.38 4.52
CA GLU A 128 0.25 -9.69 4.14
C GLU A 128 -1.28 -9.64 4.02
N LYS A 129 -1.98 -9.07 5.02
CA LYS A 129 -3.43 -8.89 4.94
C LYS A 129 -3.86 -8.08 3.72
N LEU A 130 -3.10 -7.04 3.38
CA LEU A 130 -3.37 -6.23 2.19
C LEU A 130 -3.17 -7.06 0.91
N ARG A 131 -2.07 -7.82 0.81
CA ARG A 131 -1.79 -8.70 -0.34
C ARG A 131 -2.88 -9.75 -0.52
N ASP A 132 -3.28 -10.41 0.55
CA ASP A 132 -4.36 -11.42 0.53
C ASP A 132 -5.70 -10.81 0.11
N ALA A 133 -5.97 -9.57 0.55
CA ALA A 133 -7.17 -8.86 0.13
C ALA A 133 -7.15 -8.52 -1.37
N ILE A 134 -5.99 -8.09 -1.90
CA ILE A 134 -5.80 -7.72 -3.30
C ILE A 134 -5.85 -8.95 -4.22
N SER A 135 -5.25 -10.09 -3.81
CA SER A 135 -5.18 -11.29 -4.64
C SER A 135 -6.55 -11.88 -4.98
N GLY A 136 -7.57 -11.55 -4.19
CA GLY A 136 -8.96 -11.92 -4.43
C GLY A 136 -9.78 -10.89 -5.21
N ILE A 137 -9.15 -9.92 -5.89
CA ILE A 137 -9.83 -8.86 -6.65
C ILE A 137 -9.54 -9.03 -8.13
N GLU A 138 -10.61 -9.11 -8.92
CA GLU A 138 -10.52 -9.18 -10.37
C GLU A 138 -10.56 -7.79 -11.00
N TYR A 139 -9.88 -7.65 -12.14
CA TYR A 139 -10.11 -6.53 -13.05
C TYR A 139 -11.51 -6.65 -13.67
N LYS A 140 -12.19 -5.52 -13.87
CA LYS A 140 -13.58 -5.41 -14.35
C LYS A 140 -13.71 -4.84 -15.75
#